data_AF-S6D4H0-F1
#
_entry.id   AF-S6D4H0-F1
#
_cell.length_a   1.000
_cell.length_b   1.000
_cell.length_c   1.000
_cell.angle_alpha   90.00
_cell.angle_beta   90.00
_cell.angle_gamma   90.00
#
_symmetry.space_group_name_H-M   'P 1'
#
loop_
_entity.id
_entity.type
_entity.pdbx_description
1 polymer ?
#
loop_
_entity_poly.entity_id
_entity_poly.type
_entity_poly.pdbx_seq_one_letter_code
_entity_poly.pdbx_strand_id
1 'polypeptide(L)'
;MTFDEEDTSVARKARWGKLPTAAPVDSDDGQDLLERGWEATKEEFERNLDRVKEAIDELSDEEIMRDEDLARHAFHKVGAYDGPTIFLYTEHGTGIRHRGQLDRLLEESEELWIVPADVHF
;
A
#
# COMPACT_ATOMS: atom_id res chain seq x y z
N MET A 1 -26.52 -24.22 -23.75
CA MET A 1 -26.42 -22.91 -23.08
C MET A 1 -25.02 -22.40 -23.37
N THR A 2 -24.93 -21.53 -24.37
CA THR A 2 -23.77 -20.67 -24.61
C THR A 2 -23.95 -19.47 -23.67
N PHE A 3 -22.96 -19.20 -22.83
CA PHE A 3 -22.98 -18.03 -21.95
C PHE A 3 -22.56 -16.81 -22.78
N ASP A 4 -23.53 -16.24 -23.49
CA ASP A 4 -23.51 -14.85 -23.92
C ASP A 4 -24.14 -14.03 -22.80
N GLU A 5 -23.33 -13.45 -21.91
CA GLU A 5 -23.76 -12.41 -20.98
C GLU A 5 -22.63 -11.36 -20.82
N GLU A 6 -22.62 -10.42 -21.77
CA GLU A 6 -22.12 -9.04 -21.61
C GLU A 6 -22.88 -8.32 -20.47
N ASP A 7 -22.79 -8.75 -19.21
CA ASP A 7 -23.35 -7.95 -18.09
C ASP A 7 -22.83 -8.30 -16.68
N THR A 8 -21.64 -8.88 -16.56
CA THR A 8 -20.98 -9.11 -15.25
C THR A 8 -19.79 -8.17 -14.99
N SER A 9 -19.60 -7.15 -15.84
CA SER A 9 -18.48 -6.19 -15.77
C SER A 9 -18.64 -5.09 -14.69
N VAL A 10 -19.87 -4.84 -14.24
CA VAL A 10 -20.21 -3.63 -13.45
C VAL A 10 -19.64 -3.65 -12.02
N ALA A 11 -19.50 -4.83 -11.40
CA ALA A 11 -19.07 -4.95 -10.00
C ALA A 11 -17.58 -4.58 -9.78
N ARG A 12 -16.74 -4.69 -10.81
CA ARG A 12 -15.28 -4.47 -10.68
C ARG A 12 -14.89 -3.00 -10.85
N LYS A 13 -15.56 -2.26 -11.75
CA LYS A 13 -15.35 -0.80 -11.94
C LYS A 13 -15.92 0.04 -10.81
N ALA A 14 -17.04 -0.38 -10.22
CA ALA A 14 -17.72 0.39 -9.17
C ALA A 14 -16.85 0.61 -7.91
N ARG A 15 -15.89 -0.27 -7.63
CA ARG A 15 -15.01 -0.17 -6.45
C ARG A 15 -13.94 0.92 -6.55
N TRP A 16 -13.42 1.15 -7.75
CA TRP A 16 -12.23 1.98 -7.96
C TRP A 16 -12.57 3.35 -8.57
N GLY A 17 -13.85 3.60 -8.84
CA GLY A 17 -14.32 4.85 -9.44
C GLY A 17 -13.73 5.06 -10.83
N LYS A 18 -12.84 6.04 -10.97
CA LYS A 18 -12.13 6.34 -12.23
C LYS A 18 -10.79 5.63 -12.37
N LEU A 19 -10.30 4.96 -11.33
CA LEU A 19 -9.01 4.29 -11.34
C LEU A 19 -9.08 2.97 -12.12
N PRO A 20 -7.97 2.55 -12.77
CA PRO A 20 -7.91 1.24 -13.41
C PRO A 20 -7.97 0.14 -12.35
N THR A 21 -8.42 -1.07 -12.74
CA THR A 21 -8.38 -2.23 -11.84
C THR A 21 -6.95 -2.72 -11.61
N ALA A 22 -6.13 -2.67 -12.67
CA ALA A 22 -4.69 -2.93 -12.67
C ALA A 22 -4.08 -2.15 -13.84
N ALA A 23 -2.84 -1.71 -13.71
CA ALA A 23 -2.09 -1.03 -14.76
C ALA A 23 -0.63 -1.50 -14.78
N PRO A 24 0.04 -1.55 -15.94
CA PRO A 24 1.49 -1.67 -15.99
C PRO A 24 2.12 -0.51 -15.23
N VAL A 25 3.15 -0.75 -14.43
CA VAL A 25 3.81 0.29 -13.63
C VAL A 25 4.34 1.41 -14.52
N ASP A 26 4.86 1.10 -15.70
CA ASP A 26 5.44 2.08 -16.63
C ASP A 26 4.40 2.86 -17.48
N SER A 27 3.11 2.57 -17.30
CA SER A 27 2.03 3.35 -17.92
C SER A 27 1.73 4.62 -17.12
N ASP A 28 1.13 5.64 -17.76
CA ASP A 28 0.74 6.89 -17.08
C ASP A 28 -0.15 6.61 -15.85
N ASP A 29 -1.19 5.77 -16.02
CA ASP A 29 -2.07 5.37 -14.90
C ASP A 29 -1.33 4.60 -13.80
N GLY A 30 -0.31 3.80 -14.17
CA GLY A 30 0.51 3.05 -13.24
C GLY A 30 1.43 3.94 -12.40
N GLN A 31 2.06 4.93 -13.04
CA GLN A 31 2.88 5.95 -12.36
C GLN A 31 2.03 6.80 -11.42
N ASP A 32 0.82 7.19 -11.82
CA ASP A 32 -0.11 7.92 -10.96
C ASP A 32 -0.48 7.11 -9.71
N LEU A 33 -0.72 5.80 -9.86
CA LEU A 33 -1.00 4.92 -8.71
C LEU A 33 0.23 4.76 -7.81
N LEU A 34 1.42 4.64 -8.41
CA LEU A 34 2.67 4.50 -7.68
C LEU A 34 2.97 5.76 -6.85
N GLU A 35 2.86 6.93 -7.46
CA GLU A 35 3.07 8.22 -6.79
C GLU A 35 2.08 8.39 -5.64
N ARG A 36 0.78 8.16 -5.88
CA ARG A 36 -0.24 8.27 -4.84
C ARG A 36 0.00 7.31 -3.67
N GLY A 37 0.37 6.07 -3.95
CA GLY A 37 0.69 5.08 -2.91
C GLY A 37 1.96 5.45 -2.13
N TRP A 38 2.94 6.05 -2.81
CA TRP A 38 4.18 6.52 -2.19
C TRP A 38 3.96 7.73 -1.29
N GLU A 39 3.22 8.74 -1.77
CA GLU A 39 2.84 9.89 -0.96
C GLU A 39 2.05 9.45 0.27
N ALA A 40 1.05 8.58 0.11
CA ALA A 40 0.30 8.04 1.25
C ALA A 40 1.19 7.31 2.26
N THR A 41 2.18 6.55 1.79
CA THR A 41 3.14 5.87 2.66
C THR A 41 3.99 6.86 3.46
N LYS A 42 4.55 7.87 2.79
CA LYS A 42 5.36 8.90 3.45
C LYS A 42 4.54 9.67 4.48
N GLU A 43 3.35 10.13 4.08
CA GLU A 43 2.49 10.88 4.97
C GLU A 43 2.08 10.06 6.20
N GLU A 44 1.74 8.78 6.05
CA GLU A 44 1.45 7.90 7.19
C GLU A 44 2.66 7.75 8.11
N PHE A 45 3.85 7.56 7.56
CA PHE A 45 5.08 7.48 8.34
C PHE A 45 5.36 8.77 9.11
N GLU A 46 5.29 9.92 8.45
CA GLU A 46 5.48 11.24 9.04
C GLU A 46 4.47 11.52 10.15
N ARG A 47 3.18 11.25 9.91
CA ARG A 47 2.11 11.38 10.92
C ARG A 47 2.42 10.55 12.17
N ASN A 48 2.85 9.31 12.02
CA ASN A 48 3.17 8.45 13.17
C ASN A 48 4.49 8.88 13.85
N LEU A 49 5.47 9.34 13.08
CA LEU A 49 6.72 9.85 13.64
C LEU A 49 6.52 11.12 14.46
N ASP A 50 5.65 12.03 14.01
CA ASP A 50 5.33 13.23 14.76
C ASP A 50 4.59 12.91 16.06
N ARG A 51 3.64 11.97 16.03
CA ARG A 51 3.01 11.46 17.27
C ARG A 51 4.01 10.86 18.24
N VAL A 52 5.03 10.15 17.74
CA VAL A 52 6.10 9.63 18.60
C VAL A 52 6.88 10.78 19.25
N LYS A 53 7.21 11.83 18.50
CA LYS A 53 7.91 13.00 19.06
C LYS A 53 7.08 13.72 20.12
N GLU A 54 5.80 13.94 19.84
CA GLU A 54 4.84 14.56 20.77
C GLU A 54 4.72 13.72 22.05
N ALA A 55 4.54 12.40 21.93
CA ALA A 55 4.47 11.51 23.07
C ALA A 55 5.73 11.53 23.94
N ILE A 56 6.92 11.61 23.33
CA ILE A 56 8.19 11.70 24.06
C ILE A 56 8.35 13.05 24.79
N ASP A 57 7.82 14.13 24.22
CA ASP A 57 7.93 15.48 24.80
C ASP A 57 6.90 15.71 25.92
N GLU A 58 5.69 15.16 25.78
CA GLU A 58 4.54 15.51 26.61
C GLU A 58 4.13 14.44 27.63
N LEU A 59 4.37 13.15 27.37
CA LEU A 59 3.90 12.06 28.22
C LEU A 59 4.99 11.51 29.13
N SER A 60 4.59 11.10 30.33
CA SER A 60 5.42 10.30 31.23
C SER A 60 5.54 8.85 30.77
N ASP A 61 6.56 8.15 31.28
CA ASP A 61 6.77 6.72 31.02
C ASP A 61 5.51 5.88 31.35
N GLU A 62 4.81 6.18 32.46
CA GLU A 62 3.59 5.49 32.85
C GLU A 62 2.41 5.73 31.90
N GLU A 63 2.26 6.95 31.37
CA GLU A 63 1.23 7.30 30.38
C GLU A 63 1.50 6.60 29.05
N ILE A 64 2.76 6.59 28.60
CA ILE A 64 3.19 5.82 27.44
C ILE A 64 2.93 4.32 27.64
N MET A 65 3.24 3.76 28.82
CA MET A 65 2.97 2.34 29.12
C MET A 65 1.49 1.97 29.00
N ARG A 66 0.58 2.90 29.35
CA ARG A 66 -0.87 2.76 29.24
C ARG A 66 -1.41 2.99 27.83
N ASP A 67 -0.55 3.34 26.87
CA ASP A 67 -0.92 3.69 25.51
C ASP A 67 -1.85 4.93 25.46
N GLU A 68 -1.62 5.90 26.35
CA GLU A 68 -2.28 7.20 26.26
C GLU A 68 -1.96 7.85 24.91
N ASP A 69 -2.97 8.49 24.31
CA ASP A 69 -2.94 9.06 22.96
C ASP A 69 -2.41 8.13 21.85
N LEU A 70 -2.52 6.81 22.05
CA LEU A 70 -2.03 5.79 21.12
C LEU A 70 -0.50 5.86 20.91
N ALA A 71 0.25 6.31 21.91
CA ALA A 71 1.70 6.44 21.82
C ALA A 71 2.38 5.13 21.39
N ARG A 72 2.06 4.00 22.03
CA ARG A 72 2.67 2.69 21.70
C ARG A 72 2.25 2.21 20.33
N HIS A 73 1.04 2.53 19.89
CA HIS A 73 0.64 2.27 18.51
C HIS A 73 1.52 3.04 17.52
N ALA A 74 1.77 4.34 17.77
CA ALA A 74 2.64 5.15 16.92
C ALA A 74 4.08 4.60 16.89
N PHE A 75 4.65 4.22 18.04
CA PHE A 75 5.96 3.55 18.11
C PHE A 75 5.99 2.27 17.28
N HIS A 76 4.96 1.42 17.41
CA HIS A 76 4.85 0.20 16.62
C HIS A 76 4.79 0.50 15.11
N LYS A 77 4.00 1.49 14.69
CA LYS A 77 3.85 1.85 13.28
C LYS A 77 5.15 2.40 12.68
N VAL A 78 5.87 3.26 13.40
CA VAL A 78 7.18 3.78 12.96
C VAL A 78 8.24 2.66 12.92
N GLY A 79 8.22 1.75 13.89
CA GLY A 79 9.16 0.64 14.00
C GLY A 79 8.83 -0.57 13.11
N ALA A 80 7.67 -0.59 12.45
CA ALA A 80 7.26 -1.70 11.59
C ALA A 80 8.08 -1.71 10.29
N TYR A 81 8.76 -2.82 10.03
CA TYR A 81 9.51 -3.05 8.79
C TYR A 81 8.61 -3.58 7.64
N ASP A 82 7.29 -3.43 7.77
CA ASP A 82 6.30 -4.01 6.84
C ASP A 82 6.27 -3.34 5.46
N GLY A 83 6.99 -2.21 5.28
CA GLY A 83 7.14 -1.52 4.00
C GLY A 83 5.90 -0.74 3.55
N PRO A 84 5.96 -0.11 2.36
CA PRO A 84 4.85 0.67 1.79
C PRO A 84 3.62 -0.21 1.52
N THR A 85 2.42 0.38 1.63
CA THR A 85 1.15 -0.29 1.28
C THR A 85 0.90 -0.33 -0.24
N ILE A 86 1.96 -0.27 -1.04
CA ILE A 86 1.89 -0.30 -2.50
C ILE A 86 1.85 -1.76 -2.93
N PHE A 87 0.81 -2.13 -3.66
CA PHE A 87 0.60 -3.51 -4.09
C PHE A 87 1.11 -3.71 -5.51
N LEU A 88 2.32 -4.26 -5.61
CA LEU A 88 2.95 -4.63 -6.87
C LEU A 88 2.75 -6.12 -7.17
N TYR A 89 2.63 -6.43 -8.44
CA TYR A 89 2.36 -7.77 -8.96
C TYR A 89 3.24 -8.07 -10.17
N THR A 90 3.57 -9.33 -10.36
CA THR A 90 4.05 -9.81 -11.66
C THR A 90 2.88 -9.87 -12.65
N GLU A 91 3.18 -9.98 -13.95
CA GLU A 91 2.16 -10.18 -14.99
C GLU A 91 1.24 -11.40 -14.77
N HIS A 92 1.68 -12.37 -13.96
CA HIS A 92 0.91 -13.57 -13.62
C HIS A 92 0.04 -13.41 -12.37
N GLY A 93 -0.08 -12.18 -11.82
CA GLY A 93 -0.88 -11.91 -10.63
C GLY A 93 -0.24 -12.39 -9.34
N THR A 94 1.08 -12.62 -9.31
CA THR A 94 1.80 -12.92 -8.07
C THR A 94 2.14 -11.62 -7.35
N GLY A 95 1.56 -11.39 -6.18
CA GLY A 95 1.86 -10.21 -5.36
C GLY A 95 3.30 -10.22 -4.85
N ILE A 96 3.98 -9.09 -4.96
CA ILE A 96 5.36 -8.87 -4.50
C ILE A 96 5.29 -8.34 -3.07
N ARG A 97 5.77 -9.14 -2.11
CA ARG A 97 5.55 -8.87 -0.67
C ARG A 97 6.79 -8.45 0.10
N HIS A 98 7.98 -8.64 -0.46
CA HIS A 98 9.25 -8.36 0.22
C HIS A 98 10.27 -7.74 -0.72
N ARG A 99 11.14 -6.88 -0.16
CA ARG A 99 12.12 -6.10 -0.91
C ARG A 99 13.04 -6.95 -1.81
N GLY A 100 13.55 -8.08 -1.31
CA GLY A 100 14.46 -8.92 -2.09
C GLY A 100 13.80 -9.59 -3.31
N GLN A 101 12.49 -9.81 -3.30
CA GLN A 101 11.76 -10.28 -4.48
C GLN A 101 11.65 -9.16 -5.51
N LEU A 102 11.30 -7.95 -5.07
CA LEU A 102 11.23 -6.77 -5.95
C LEU A 102 12.58 -6.51 -6.62
N ASP A 103 13.67 -6.51 -5.85
CA ASP A 103 15.01 -6.25 -6.38
C ASP A 103 15.39 -7.25 -7.49
N ARG A 104 15.12 -8.54 -7.30
CA ARG A 104 15.35 -9.56 -8.33
C ARG A 104 14.53 -9.30 -9.60
N LEU A 105 13.24 -8.97 -9.46
CA LEU A 105 12.36 -8.73 -10.61
C LEU A 105 12.79 -7.49 -11.41
N LEU A 106 13.27 -6.46 -10.72
CA LEU A 106 13.83 -5.27 -11.35
C LEU A 106 15.14 -5.59 -12.09
N GLU A 107 15.99 -6.48 -11.56
CA GLU A 107 17.20 -6.96 -12.25
C GLU A 107 16.86 -7.79 -13.50
N GLU A 108 15.82 -8.63 -13.41
CA GLU A 108 15.34 -9.49 -14.50
C GLU A 108 14.55 -8.71 -15.57
N SER A 109 14.29 -7.41 -15.35
CA SER A 109 13.52 -6.54 -16.25
C SER A 109 12.11 -7.08 -16.53
N GLU A 110 11.48 -7.70 -15.54
CA GLU A 110 10.11 -8.20 -15.66
C GLU A 110 9.10 -7.05 -15.60
N GLU A 111 8.03 -7.15 -16.40
CA GLU A 111 6.94 -6.17 -16.40
C GLU A 111 6.13 -6.26 -15.09
N LEU A 112 6.09 -5.15 -14.37
CA LEU A 112 5.37 -5.04 -13.10
C LEU A 112 4.01 -4.40 -13.30
N TRP A 113 3.07 -4.84 -12.47
CA TRP A 113 1.69 -4.36 -12.45
C TRP A 113 1.35 -3.80 -11.08
N ILE A 114 0.52 -2.76 -11.07
CA ILE A 114 0.05 -2.09 -9.85
C ILE A 114 -1.47 -2.05 -9.82
N VAL A 115 -2.05 -2.18 -8.62
CA VAL A 115 -3.49 -2.10 -8.36
C VAL A 115 -3.79 -1.01 -7.32
N PRO A 116 -4.98 -0.38 -7.34
CA PRO A 116 -5.30 0.71 -6.42
C PRO A 116 -5.37 0.34 -4.93
N ALA A 117 -5.70 -0.91 -4.62
CA ALA A 117 -5.56 -1.51 -3.29
C ALA A 117 -5.52 -3.04 -3.41
N ASP A 118 -5.13 -3.75 -2.34
CA ASP A 118 -4.99 -5.20 -2.37
C ASP A 118 -6.26 -5.88 -2.89
N VAL A 119 -6.09 -6.83 -3.80
CA VAL A 119 -7.18 -7.57 -4.44
C VAL A 119 -7.31 -8.99 -3.89
N HIS A 120 -6.43 -9.41 -2.97
CA HIS A 120 -6.58 -10.68 -2.27
C HIS A 120 -7.69 -10.56 -1.20
N PHE A 121 -8.74 -11.37 -1.36
CA PHE A 121 -9.80 -11.62 -0.37
C PHE A 121 -9.63 -13.01 0.23
#